data_AF-A0A7J3CVG6-F1
#
_entry.id   AF-A0A7J3CVG6-F1
#
_cell.length_a   1.000
_cell.length_b   1.000
_cell.length_c   1.000
_cell.angle_alpha   90.00
_cell.angle_beta   90.00
_cell.angle_gamma   90.00
#
_symmetry.space_group_name_H-M   'P 1'
#
loop_
_entity.id
_entity.type
_entity.pdbx_description
1 polymer ?
#
loop_
_entity_poly.entity_id
_entity_poly.type
_entity_poly.pdbx_seq_one_letter_code
_entity_poly.pdbx_strand_id
1 'polypeptide(L)'
;MKFAIAKLIKKHGELYSEQLGIKLQSKKESEIFKWFLAALLFGKRISENISIKTYQEFVKAKITTPEAILRAGRDRLVEILDKGGYVRYDFSTADKLL
;
A
#
# COMPACT_ATOMS: atom_id res chain seq x y z
N MET A 1 -16.60 -27.42 -11.52
CA MET A 1 -15.42 -26.73 -10.92
C MET A 1 -15.61 -25.21 -10.73
N LYS A 2 -15.89 -24.40 -11.77
CA LYS A 2 -16.02 -22.92 -11.64
C LYS A 2 -16.98 -22.44 -10.54
N PHE A 3 -18.11 -23.11 -10.37
CA PHE A 3 -19.13 -22.77 -9.37
C PHE A 3 -18.62 -22.95 -7.92
N ALA A 4 -17.79 -23.98 -7.68
CA ALA A 4 -17.20 -24.23 -6.37
C ALA A 4 -16.13 -23.20 -6.02
N ILE A 5 -15.28 -22.82 -6.99
CA ILE A 5 -14.24 -21.80 -6.81
C ILE A 5 -14.85 -20.44 -6.50
N ALA A 6 -15.86 -20.00 -7.26
CA ALA A 6 -16.55 -18.73 -7.00
C ALA A 6 -17.20 -18.69 -5.60
N LYS A 7 -17.75 -19.82 -5.14
CA LYS A 7 -18.34 -19.94 -3.80
C LYS A 7 -17.30 -19.87 -2.69
N LEU A 8 -16.11 -20.44 -2.90
CA LEU A 8 -14.99 -20.35 -1.95
C LEU A 8 -14.44 -18.92 -1.86
N ILE A 9 -14.19 -18.26 -3.00
CA ILE A 9 -13.73 -16.85 -3.02
C ILE A 9 -14.76 -15.95 -2.36
N LYS A 10 -16.06 -16.12 -2.65
CA LYS A 10 -17.11 -15.32 -2.01
C LYS A 10 -17.16 -15.51 -0.48
N LYS A 11 -16.79 -16.69 0.01
CA LYS A 11 -16.89 -17.03 1.44
C LYS A 11 -15.61 -16.71 2.23
N HIS A 12 -14.45 -16.80 1.59
CA HIS A 12 -13.14 -16.75 2.25
C HIS A 12 -12.16 -15.75 1.61
N GLY A 13 -12.48 -15.22 0.45
CA GLY A 13 -11.65 -14.21 -0.21
C GLY A 13 -11.86 -12.85 0.42
N GLU A 14 -10.75 -12.18 0.70
CA GLU A 14 -10.70 -10.77 1.07
C GLU A 14 -9.87 -10.06 0.01
N LEU A 15 -10.34 -8.92 -0.49
CA LEU A 15 -9.55 -8.12 -1.41
C LEU A 15 -8.46 -7.39 -0.63
N TYR A 16 -7.27 -7.26 -1.22
CA TYR A 16 -6.22 -6.43 -0.62
C TYR A 16 -6.69 -5.00 -0.34
N SER A 17 -7.54 -4.44 -1.21
CA SER A 17 -8.12 -3.12 -0.94
C SER A 17 -8.96 -3.11 0.35
N GLU A 18 -9.69 -4.17 0.65
CA GLU A 18 -10.51 -4.29 1.86
C GLU A 18 -9.62 -4.48 3.09
N GLN A 19 -8.63 -5.37 3.01
CA GLN A 19 -7.65 -5.63 4.08
C GLN A 19 -6.84 -4.37 4.44
N LEU A 20 -6.53 -3.53 3.45
CA LEU A 20 -5.82 -2.25 3.63
C LEU A 20 -6.76 -1.09 4.00
N GLY A 21 -8.07 -1.29 4.06
CA GLY A 21 -9.06 -0.26 4.39
C GLY A 21 -9.29 0.78 3.28
N ILE A 22 -8.97 0.45 2.03
CA ILE A 22 -9.08 1.30 0.84
C ILE A 22 -10.47 1.10 0.19
N LYS A 23 -11.26 2.17 0.13
CA LYS A 23 -12.64 2.16 -0.38
C LYS A 23 -12.70 2.50 -1.87
N LEU A 24 -12.25 1.56 -2.71
CA LEU A 24 -12.20 1.74 -4.17
C LEU A 24 -13.57 2.07 -4.81
N GLN A 25 -14.67 1.52 -4.27
CA GLN A 25 -16.02 1.78 -4.77
C GLN A 25 -16.44 3.25 -4.64
N SER A 26 -15.80 3.99 -3.73
CA SER A 26 -16.07 5.43 -3.56
C SER A 26 -15.63 6.27 -4.76
N LYS A 27 -14.71 5.75 -5.60
CA LYS A 27 -14.10 6.46 -6.73
C LYS A 27 -13.44 7.80 -6.36
N LYS A 28 -13.23 8.05 -5.07
CA LYS A 28 -12.54 9.25 -4.60
C LYS A 28 -11.07 9.17 -5.00
N GLU A 29 -10.54 10.27 -5.52
CA GLU A 29 -9.14 10.37 -5.91
C GLU A 29 -8.19 9.97 -4.78
N SER A 30 -8.49 10.34 -3.54
CA SER A 30 -7.72 9.94 -2.36
C SER A 30 -7.66 8.42 -2.14
N GLU A 31 -8.75 7.70 -2.43
CA GLU A 31 -8.81 6.24 -2.30
C GLU A 31 -8.12 5.55 -3.48
N ILE A 32 -8.20 6.13 -4.67
CA ILE A 32 -7.48 5.66 -5.86
C ILE A 32 -5.96 5.86 -5.66
N PHE A 33 -5.53 6.98 -5.10
CA PHE A 33 -4.12 7.23 -4.82
C PHE A 33 -3.57 6.29 -3.74
N LYS A 34 -4.34 6.03 -2.68
CA LYS A 34 -4.01 4.97 -1.70
C LYS A 34 -3.80 3.62 -2.38
N TRP A 35 -4.64 3.28 -3.36
CA TRP A 35 -4.48 2.05 -4.14
C TRP A 35 -3.25 2.05 -5.02
N PHE A 36 -2.93 3.17 -5.67
CA PHE A 36 -1.68 3.34 -6.40
C PHE A 36 -0.45 3.14 -5.50
N LEU A 37 -0.44 3.75 -4.31
CA LEU A 37 0.63 3.59 -3.34
C LEU A 37 0.77 2.13 -2.88
N ALA A 38 -0.34 1.45 -2.59
CA ALA A 38 -0.34 0.03 -2.28
C ALA A 38 0.24 -0.79 -3.45
N ALA A 39 -0.23 -0.58 -4.69
CA ALA A 39 0.28 -1.29 -5.86
C ALA A 39 1.80 -1.09 -6.05
N LEU A 40 2.32 0.10 -5.78
CA LEU A 40 3.76 0.39 -5.84
C LEU A 40 4.56 -0.44 -4.82
N LEU A 41 4.07 -0.56 -3.59
CA LEU A 41 4.70 -1.37 -2.53
C LEU A 41 4.63 -2.87 -2.84
N PHE A 42 3.51 -3.36 -3.36
CA PHE A 42 3.35 -4.76 -3.76
C PHE A 42 4.12 -5.12 -5.04
N GLY A 43 4.49 -4.13 -5.86
CA GLY A 43 5.15 -4.34 -7.15
C GLY A 43 6.62 -4.79 -7.09
N LYS A 44 7.23 -4.86 -5.89
CA LYS A 44 8.61 -5.33 -5.72
C LYS A 44 8.65 -6.81 -5.31
N ARG A 45 9.81 -7.44 -5.48
CA ARG A 45 10.09 -8.79 -4.96
C ARG A 45 10.25 -8.73 -3.43
N ILE A 46 9.14 -8.61 -2.73
CA ILE A 46 9.05 -8.47 -1.28
C ILE A 46 7.86 -9.27 -0.75
N SER A 47 7.85 -9.62 0.54
CA SER A 47 6.73 -10.37 1.10
C SER A 47 5.48 -9.50 1.24
N GLU A 48 4.32 -10.12 1.03
CA GLU A 48 3.00 -9.52 1.22
C GLU A 48 2.88 -8.82 2.58
N ASN A 49 3.28 -9.48 3.65
CA ASN A 49 3.24 -8.95 5.01
C ASN A 49 4.06 -7.66 5.17
N ILE A 50 5.23 -7.55 4.52
CA ILE A 50 6.02 -6.33 4.57
C ILE A 50 5.31 -5.21 3.80
N SER A 51 4.72 -5.50 2.63
CA SER A 51 3.96 -4.51 1.88
C SER A 51 2.75 -3.98 2.66
N ILE A 52 1.97 -4.88 3.29
CA ILE A 52 0.83 -4.51 4.14
C ILE A 52 1.28 -3.64 5.32
N LYS A 53 2.30 -4.10 6.07
CA LYS A 53 2.83 -3.35 7.22
C LYS A 53 3.34 -1.98 6.79
N THR A 54 4.09 -1.91 5.71
CA THR A 54 4.63 -0.66 5.17
C THR A 54 3.51 0.31 4.79
N TYR A 55 2.47 -0.17 4.10
CA TYR A 55 1.30 0.65 3.79
C TYR A 55 0.62 1.19 5.05
N GLN A 56 0.48 0.37 6.09
CA GLN A 56 -0.08 0.80 7.37
C GLN A 56 0.78 1.87 8.05
N GLU A 57 2.11 1.82 7.94
CA GLU A 57 2.99 2.88 8.46
C GLU A 57 2.76 4.21 7.72
N PHE A 58 2.55 4.20 6.39
CA PHE A 58 2.14 5.40 5.65
C PHE A 58 0.80 5.97 6.13
N VAL A 59 -0.19 5.10 6.37
CA VAL A 59 -1.50 5.50 6.92
C VAL A 59 -1.35 6.11 8.32
N LYS A 60 -0.61 5.46 9.22
CA LYS A 60 -0.34 5.95 10.58
C LYS A 60 0.36 7.31 10.56
N ALA A 61 1.30 7.49 9.63
CA ALA A 61 2.01 8.76 9.44
C ALA A 61 1.17 9.82 8.71
N LYS A 62 -0.05 9.49 8.25
CA LYS A 62 -0.92 10.36 7.45
C LYS A 62 -0.28 10.84 6.14
N ILE A 63 0.59 10.03 5.55
CA ILE A 63 1.30 10.31 4.30
C ILE A 63 0.76 9.37 3.22
N THR A 64 -0.47 9.61 2.79
CA THR A 64 -1.14 8.80 1.76
C THR A 64 -1.76 9.65 0.65
N THR A 65 -1.25 10.87 0.46
CA THR A 65 -1.64 11.75 -0.67
C THR A 65 -0.37 12.27 -1.34
N PRO A 66 -0.43 12.67 -2.62
CA PRO A 66 0.73 13.24 -3.31
C PRO A 66 1.35 14.42 -2.54
N GLU A 67 0.52 15.33 -2.05
CA GLU A 67 0.96 16.54 -1.36
C GLU A 67 1.59 16.21 0.00
N ALA A 68 1.07 15.19 0.70
CA ALA A 68 1.66 14.75 1.95
C ALA A 68 3.02 14.07 1.73
N ILE A 69 3.18 13.31 0.65
CA ILE A 69 4.46 12.68 0.26
C ILE A 69 5.49 13.75 -0.08
N LEU A 70 5.12 14.72 -0.92
CA LEU A 70 6.01 15.84 -1.29
C LEU A 70 6.43 16.66 -0.05
N ARG A 71 5.50 16.95 0.86
CA ARG A 71 5.82 17.68 2.10
C ARG A 71 6.69 16.88 3.07
N ALA A 72 6.54 15.56 3.12
CA ALA A 72 7.31 14.71 4.01
C ALA A 72 8.80 14.70 3.61
N GLY A 73 9.08 14.72 2.30
CA GLY A 73 10.43 14.67 1.79
C GLY A 73 11.11 13.32 1.99
N ARG A 74 12.27 13.16 1.37
CA ARG A 74 12.91 11.86 1.17
C ARG A 74 13.23 11.13 2.47
N ASP A 75 13.86 11.80 3.43
CA ASP A 75 14.32 11.18 4.67
C ASP A 75 13.15 10.62 5.49
N ARG A 76 12.02 11.34 5.51
CA ARG A 76 10.82 10.89 6.20
C ARG A 76 10.20 9.67 5.52
N LEU A 77 10.22 9.61 4.18
CA LEU A 77 9.74 8.46 3.43
C LEU A 77 10.61 7.23 3.70
N VAL A 78 11.94 7.38 3.74
CA VAL A 78 12.87 6.31 4.10
C VAL A 78 12.57 5.79 5.51
N GLU A 79 12.37 6.68 6.49
CA GLU A 79 12.02 6.30 7.86
C GLU A 79 10.74 5.45 7.94
N ILE A 80 9.70 5.82 7.17
CA ILE A 80 8.43 5.08 7.14
C ILE A 80 8.61 3.72 6.47
N LEU A 81 9.37 3.68 5.37
CA LEU A 81 9.68 2.45 4.63
C LEU A 81 10.48 1.46 5.50
N ASP A 82 11.50 1.96 6.22
CA ASP A 82 12.31 1.16 7.15
C ASP A 82 11.46 0.56 8.28
N LYS A 83 10.60 1.36 8.93
CA LYS A 83 9.64 0.88 9.96
C LYS A 83 8.71 -0.22 9.44
N GLY A 84 8.32 -0.10 8.16
CA GLY A 84 7.54 -1.10 7.44
C GLY A 84 8.27 -2.43 7.20
N GLY A 85 9.60 -2.45 7.36
CA GLY A 85 10.47 -3.58 6.99
C GLY A 85 10.88 -3.56 5.51
N TYR A 86 10.69 -2.43 4.83
CA TYR A 86 10.97 -2.25 3.40
C TYR A 86 12.45 -1.93 3.12
N VAL A 87 13.36 -2.24 4.06
CA VAL A 87 14.80 -1.88 4.11
C VAL A 87 15.56 -2.17 2.82
N ARG A 88 15.22 -3.24 2.10
CA ARG A 88 15.90 -3.58 0.83
C ARG A 88 15.72 -2.51 -0.24
N TYR A 89 14.61 -1.78 -0.19
CA TYR A 89 14.16 -0.91 -1.27
C TYR A 89 13.77 0.49 -0.79
N ASP A 90 13.94 0.82 0.49
CA ASP A 90 13.52 2.07 1.13
C ASP A 90 14.02 3.31 0.37
N PHE A 91 15.32 3.45 0.11
CA PHE A 91 15.89 4.54 -0.66
C PHE A 91 15.32 4.59 -2.08
N SER A 92 15.34 3.45 -2.79
CA SER A 92 14.88 3.39 -4.18
C SER A 92 13.37 3.62 -4.35
N THR A 93 12.59 3.37 -3.30
CA THR A 93 11.15 3.62 -3.29
C THR A 93 10.86 5.06 -2.88
N ALA A 94 11.60 5.63 -1.92
CA ALA A 94 11.53 7.05 -1.61
C ALA A 94 11.85 7.91 -2.84
N ASP A 95 12.88 7.54 -3.59
CA ASP A 95 13.28 8.21 -4.86
C ASP A 95 12.24 8.07 -5.98
N LYS A 96 11.35 7.08 -5.91
CA LYS A 96 10.27 6.91 -6.90
C LYS A 96 8.99 7.65 -6.54
N LEU A 97 8.82 8.01 -5.27
CA LEU A 97 7.65 8.70 -4.75
C LEU A 97 7.77 10.22 -4.85
N LEU A 98 8.99 10.74 -5.05
CA LEU A 98 9.33 12.15 -5.24
C LEU A 98 9.75 12.40 -6.68
#